data_AF-A0AA90UG44-F1
#
_entry.id   AF-A0AA90UG44-F1
#
_cell.length_a   1.000
_cell.length_b   1.000
_cell.length_c   1.000
_cell.angle_alpha   90.00
_cell.angle_beta   90.00
_cell.angle_gamma   90.00
#
_symmetry.space_group_name_H-M   'P 1'
#
loop_
_entity.id
_entity.type
_entity.pdbx_description
1 polymer ?
#
loop_
_entity_poly.entity_id
_entity_poly.type
_entity_poly.pdbx_seq_one_letter_code
_entity_poly.pdbx_strand_id
1 'polypeptide(L)'
;MSTTAARIPTSFRFQSSLLEELKEKAKASNRSLNNYVESLLISILHPSEVVEDNTIDEELQKKIDKAMDEYKKGETLHFENSTEMNKWLDSL
;
A
#
# COMPACT_ATOMS: atom_id res chain seq x y z
N MET A 1 0.91 0.11 -16.22
CA MET A 1 0.19 -0.93 -16.98
C MET A 1 -0.63 -1.74 -16.00
N SER A 2 -1.96 -1.65 -16.05
CA SER A 2 -2.85 -2.37 -15.13
C SER A 2 -2.98 -3.82 -15.56
N THR A 3 -2.15 -4.70 -15.02
CA THR A 3 -2.30 -6.15 -15.18
C THR A 3 -3.51 -6.63 -14.38
N THR A 4 -4.69 -6.54 -14.98
CA THR A 4 -5.89 -7.19 -14.43
C THR A 4 -5.71 -8.69 -14.56
N ALA A 5 -5.24 -9.34 -13.50
CA ALA A 5 -5.13 -10.79 -13.43
C ALA A 5 -6.52 -11.43 -13.55
N ALA A 6 -6.66 -12.43 -14.40
CA ALA A 6 -7.90 -13.18 -14.55
C ALA A 6 -8.21 -13.95 -13.24
N ARG A 7 -9.32 -13.62 -12.58
CA ARG A 7 -9.76 -14.30 -11.36
C ARG A 7 -10.68 -15.47 -11.73
N ILE A 8 -10.30 -16.68 -11.30
CA ILE A 8 -11.08 -17.89 -11.53
C ILE A 8 -11.77 -18.29 -10.20
N PRO A 9 -13.10 -18.46 -10.17
CA PRO A 9 -13.79 -18.85 -8.95
C PRO A 9 -13.39 -20.27 -8.55
N THR A 10 -12.99 -20.45 -7.30
CA THR A 10 -12.63 -21.75 -6.71
C THR A 10 -13.40 -21.94 -5.40
N SER A 11 -13.90 -23.15 -5.15
CA SER A 11 -14.68 -23.48 -3.95
C SER A 11 -13.86 -24.33 -2.98
N PHE A 12 -13.79 -23.90 -1.72
CA PHE A 12 -13.11 -24.60 -0.64
C PHE A 12 -14.10 -24.96 0.47
N ARG A 13 -13.86 -26.11 1.13
CA ARG A 13 -14.57 -26.47 2.36
C ARG A 13 -13.67 -26.19 3.55
N PHE A 14 -14.10 -25.29 4.42
CA PHE A 14 -13.41 -24.97 5.68
C PHE A 14 -14.17 -25.57 6.86
N GLN A 15 -13.43 -25.85 7.94
CA GLN A 15 -14.05 -26.15 9.23
C GLN A 15 -14.82 -24.90 9.71
N SER A 16 -15.94 -25.11 10.41
CA SER A 16 -16.81 -24.01 10.85
C SER A 16 -16.08 -22.99 11.74
N SER A 17 -15.31 -23.47 12.70
CA SER A 17 -14.52 -22.64 13.60
C SER A 17 -13.50 -21.75 12.86
N LEU A 18 -12.81 -22.33 11.88
CA LEU A 18 -11.84 -21.60 11.05
C LEU A 18 -12.53 -20.54 10.20
N LEU A 19 -13.70 -20.85 9.63
CA LEU A 19 -14.45 -19.89 8.82
C LEU A 19 -14.90 -18.67 9.64
N GLU A 20 -15.31 -18.88 10.90
CA GLU A 20 -15.67 -17.79 11.81
C GLU A 20 -14.47 -16.90 12.14
N GLU A 21 -13.33 -17.50 12.48
CA GLU A 21 -12.10 -16.75 12.76
C GLU A 21 -11.64 -15.92 11.55
N LEU A 22 -11.67 -16.49 10.35
CA LEU A 22 -11.32 -15.78 9.12
C LEU A 22 -12.27 -14.61 8.84
N LYS A 23 -13.57 -14.76 9.12
CA LYS A 23 -14.55 -13.67 8.99
C LYS A 23 -14.27 -12.53 9.95
N GLU A 24 -13.98 -12.84 11.22
CA GLU A 24 -13.65 -11.83 12.22
C GLU A 24 -12.37 -11.06 11.85
N LYS A 25 -11.31 -11.77 11.42
CA LYS A 25 -10.07 -11.12 10.96
C LYS A 25 -10.27 -10.30 9.68
N ALA A 26 -11.11 -10.77 8.75
CA ALA A 26 -11.45 -10.01 7.54
C ALA A 26 -12.19 -8.71 7.87
N LYS A 27 -13.16 -8.75 8.79
CA LYS A 27 -13.86 -7.56 9.29
C LYS A 27 -12.91 -6.59 9.98
N ALA A 28 -12.03 -7.09 10.85
CA ALA A 28 -11.04 -6.27 11.53
C ALA A 28 -10.09 -5.56 10.55
N SER A 29 -9.85 -6.18 9.38
CA SER A 29 -9.03 -5.63 8.30
C SER A 29 -9.83 -4.79 7.29
N ASN A 30 -11.14 -4.59 7.50
CA ASN A 30 -12.07 -3.92 6.59
C ASN A 30 -12.06 -4.48 5.15
N ARG A 31 -11.90 -5.80 5.01
CA ARG A 31 -11.81 -6.52 3.73
C ARG A 31 -12.94 -7.55 3.61
N SER A 32 -13.34 -7.87 2.38
CA SER A 32 -14.20 -9.04 2.13
C SER A 32 -13.45 -10.32 2.49
N LEU A 33 -14.17 -11.38 2.88
CA LEU A 33 -13.56 -12.68 3.19
C LEU A 33 -12.72 -13.21 2.03
N ASN A 34 -13.22 -13.09 0.79
CA ASN A 34 -12.50 -13.55 -0.39
C ASN A 34 -11.18 -12.79 -0.58
N ASN A 35 -11.19 -11.45 -0.48
CA ASN A 35 -9.98 -10.66 -0.63
C ASN A 35 -8.99 -10.91 0.51
N TYR A 36 -9.50 -11.13 1.72
CA TYR A 36 -8.68 -11.45 2.89
C TYR A 36 -7.98 -12.79 2.72
N VAL A 37 -8.72 -13.83 2.31
CA VAL A 37 -8.17 -15.17 2.05
C VAL A 37 -7.20 -15.15 0.86
N GLU A 38 -7.53 -14.45 -0.23
CA GLU A 38 -6.64 -14.28 -1.38
C GLU A 38 -5.33 -13.61 -0.97
N SER A 39 -5.38 -12.52 -0.19
CA SER A 39 -4.18 -11.85 0.33
C SER A 39 -3.32 -12.76 1.21
N LEU A 40 -3.96 -13.56 2.06
CA LEU A 40 -3.29 -14.48 2.96
C LEU A 40 -2.62 -15.63 2.20
N LEU A 41 -3.29 -16.19 1.18
CA LEU A 41 -2.73 -17.22 0.31
C LEU A 41 -1.57 -16.68 -0.53
N ILE A 42 -1.70 -15.47 -1.09
CA ILE A 42 -0.62 -14.79 -1.80
C ILE A 42 0.57 -14.58 -0.87
N SER A 43 0.35 -14.07 0.34
CA SER A 43 1.42 -13.84 1.32
C SER A 43 2.18 -15.12 1.68
N ILE A 44 1.52 -16.28 1.71
CA ILE A 44 2.14 -17.57 2.01
C ILE A 44 2.88 -18.15 0.80
N LEU A 45 2.28 -18.10 -0.39
CA LEU A 45 2.82 -18.71 -1.62
C LEU A 45 3.89 -17.84 -2.29
N HIS A 46 3.69 -16.54 -2.21
CA HIS A 46 4.59 -15.50 -2.65
C HIS A 46 4.86 -14.63 -1.43
N PRO A 47 5.76 -15.03 -0.53
CA PRO A 47 6.27 -14.13 0.48
C PRO A 47 7.02 -13.01 -0.25
N SER A 48 6.28 -12.03 -0.77
CA SER A 48 6.83 -10.70 -0.95
C SER A 48 7.32 -10.32 0.44
N GLU A 49 8.58 -9.91 0.54
CA GLU A 49 9.10 -9.26 1.73
C GLU A 49 7.99 -8.38 2.26
N VAL A 50 7.49 -8.72 3.44
CA VAL A 50 6.50 -7.91 4.12
C VAL A 50 7.25 -6.63 4.35
N VAL A 51 7.09 -5.65 3.45
CA VAL A 51 7.44 -4.30 3.81
C VAL A 51 6.38 -3.98 4.86
N GLU A 52 6.77 -4.14 6.13
CA GLU A 52 6.13 -3.50 7.27
C GLU A 52 6.27 -1.97 7.08
N ASP A 53 5.78 -1.43 5.96
CA ASP A 53 6.03 -0.07 5.50
C ASP A 53 5.07 0.93 6.14
N ASN A 54 4.69 0.67 7.40
CA ASN A 54 4.17 1.71 8.28
C ASN A 54 5.19 2.08 9.36
N THR A 55 6.39 1.51 9.31
CA THR A 55 7.48 1.86 10.21
C THR A 55 8.33 2.91 9.53
N ILE A 56 8.30 4.15 10.05
CA ILE A 56 9.20 5.19 9.56
C ILE A 56 10.62 4.79 9.99
N ASP A 57 11.40 4.27 9.04
CA ASP A 57 12.81 4.00 9.26
C ASP A 57 13.59 5.29 9.54
N GLU A 58 14.74 5.20 10.23
CA GLU A 58 15.58 6.35 10.56
C GLU A 58 16.01 7.14 9.32
N GLU A 59 16.22 6.46 8.18
CA GLU A 59 16.56 7.12 6.92
C GLU A 59 15.36 7.90 6.36
N LEU A 60 14.15 7.33 6.45
CA LEU A 60 12.92 7.97 6.01
C LEU A 60 12.58 9.16 6.90
N GLN A 61 12.76 9.05 8.21
CA GLN A 61 12.57 10.15 9.16
C GLN A 61 13.51 11.33 8.84
N LYS A 62 14.79 11.06 8.58
CA LYS A 62 15.75 12.11 8.19
C LYS A 62 15.35 12.81 6.90
N LYS A 63 14.81 12.07 5.92
CA LYS A 63 14.30 12.66 4.66
C LYS A 63 13.09 13.57 4.91
N ILE A 64 12.16 13.15 5.77
CA ILE A 64 11.00 13.96 6.17
C ILE A 64 11.43 15.22 6.91
N ASP A 65 12.32 15.10 7.89
CA ASP A 65 12.82 16.24 8.68
C ASP A 65 13.53 17.26 7.80
N LYS A 66 14.35 16.79 6.84
CA LYS A 66 15.02 17.65 5.87
C LYS A 66 14.02 18.39 4.97
N ALA A 67 13.04 17.68 4.40
CA ALA A 67 12.02 18.29 3.56
C ALA A 67 11.19 19.34 4.33
N MET A 68 10.92 19.10 5.61
CA MET A 68 10.25 20.07 6.47
C MET A 68 11.09 21.32 6.75
N ASP A 69 12.41 21.18 6.90
CA ASP A 69 13.32 22.31 7.10
C ASP A 69 13.46 23.16 5.82
N GLU A 70 13.57 22.51 4.66
CA GLU A 70 13.58 23.17 3.35
C GLU A 70 12.28 23.96 3.10
N TYR A 71 11.12 23.38 3.46
CA TYR A 71 9.83 24.08 3.39
C TYR A 71 9.80 25.31 4.30
N LYS A 72 10.27 25.20 5.55
CA LYS A 72 10.34 26.33 6.49
C LYS A 72 11.26 27.45 6.01
N LYS A 73 12.34 27.10 5.31
CA LYS A 73 13.31 28.04 4.74
C LYS A 73 12.84 28.67 3.42
N GLY A 74 11.75 28.17 2.84
CA GLY A 74 11.25 28.62 1.55
C GLY A 74 12.11 28.14 0.37
N GLU A 75 12.89 27.08 0.57
CA GLU A 75 13.78 26.48 -0.43
C GLU A 75 13.06 25.39 -1.25
N THR A 76 11.72 25.35 -1.18
CA THR A 76 10.88 24.41 -1.92
C THR A 76 10.23 25.08 -3.13
N LEU A 77 10.23 24.40 -4.29
CA LEU A 77 9.35 24.78 -5.39
C LEU A 77 7.91 24.43 -5.04
N HIS A 78 7.03 25.43 -5.08
CA HIS A 78 5.60 25.24 -4.99
C HIS A 78 4.99 25.37 -6.39
N PHE A 79 4.10 24.44 -6.74
CA PHE A 79 3.30 24.50 -7.96
C PHE A 79 1.82 24.49 -7.57
N GLU A 80 1.03 25.36 -8.20
CA GLU A 80 -0.41 25.44 -7.89
C GLU A 80 -1.20 24.31 -8.56
N ASN A 81 -0.65 23.70 -9.62
CA ASN A 81 -1.30 22.62 -10.37
C ASN A 81 -0.29 21.75 -11.14
N SER A 82 -0.74 20.56 -11.55
CA SER A 82 0.09 19.59 -12.26
C SER A 82 0.59 20.09 -13.62
N THR A 83 -0.12 21.00 -14.28
CA THR A 83 0.29 21.56 -15.57
C THR A 83 1.55 22.42 -15.43
N GLU A 84 1.59 23.24 -14.38
CA GLU A 84 2.75 24.08 -14.05
C GLU A 84 3.97 23.24 -13.67
N MET A 85 3.77 22.21 -12.84
CA MET A 85 4.82 21.25 -12.48
C MET A 85 5.39 20.53 -13.71
N ASN A 86 4.53 20.01 -14.60
CA ASN A 86 4.97 19.30 -15.80
C ASN A 86 5.77 20.23 -16.72
N LYS A 87 5.33 21.48 -16.89
CA LYS A 87 6.05 22.48 -17.69
C LYS A 87 7.43 22.79 -17.13
N TRP A 88 7.59 22.82 -15.80
CA TRP A 88 8.89 22.99 -15.17
C TRP A 88 9.78 21.76 -15.37
N LEU A 89 9.25 20.55 -15.19
CA LEU A 89 9.98 19.29 -15.41
C LEU A 89 10.45 19.14 -16.86
N ASP A 90 9.63 19.53 -17.83
CA ASP A 90 9.98 19.52 -19.26
C ASP A 90 11.05 20.57 -19.62
N SER A 91 11.32 21.52 -18.72
CA SER A 91 12.32 22.58 -18.90
C SER A 91 13.67 22.31 -18.23
N LEU A 92 13.81 21.20 -17.50
CA LEU A 92 15.05 20.69 -16.92
C LEU A 92 15.93 20.00 -17.97
#